data_AF-A0A8T6T5P2-F1
#
_entry.id   AF-A0A8T6T5P2-F1
#
_cell.length_a   1.000
_cell.length_b   1.000
_cell.length_c   1.000
_cell.angle_alpha   90.00
_cell.angle_beta   90.00
_cell.angle_gamma   90.00
#
_symmetry.space_group_name_H-M   'P 1'
#
loop_
_entity.id
_entity.type
_entity.pdbx_description
1 polymer ?
#
loop_
_entity_poly.entity_id
_entity_poly.type
_entity_poly.pdbx_seq_one_letter_code
_entity_poly.pdbx_strand_id
1 'polypeptide(L)'
;MADEEISEGVNVSIEGGTGAPNQNYPSEIQPRSGASVVYLYNSTAEAAVKFANTNFRTVYFAFGFEGIARGQDRNRIMGNVLEWLLGNQTTGDNLPPVVSPGNDVVVTEGEVAILRGTASDPDGLVALYEWDFTDDGTYDWSNASTGVAQHVYDTAGNYTARFRATDNIGDFSTATISVEVRPKP
;
A
#
# COMPACT_ATOMS: atom_id res chain seq x y z
N MET A 1 -3.45 17.41 -22.88
CA MET A 1 -4.81 17.21 -22.33
C MET A 1 -4.59 16.51 -21.01
N ALA A 2 -5.01 17.13 -19.90
CA ALA A 2 -4.73 16.64 -18.55
C ALA A 2 -5.46 15.31 -18.36
N ASP A 3 -4.72 14.24 -18.05
CA ASP A 3 -5.28 12.89 -17.90
C ASP A 3 -5.85 12.72 -16.47
N GLU A 4 -6.89 13.52 -16.28
CA GLU A 4 -8.23 13.17 -15.81
C GLU A 4 -8.39 12.53 -14.40
N GLU A 5 -7.94 11.33 -14.04
CA GLU A 5 -8.47 10.63 -12.83
C GLU A 5 -8.63 11.43 -11.51
N ILE A 6 -7.67 12.30 -11.13
CA ILE A 6 -7.78 13.01 -9.83
C ILE A 6 -8.78 14.18 -9.89
N SER A 7 -8.80 14.95 -10.98
CA SER A 7 -9.60 16.18 -11.11
C SER A 7 -10.73 16.09 -12.15
N GLU A 8 -10.87 14.96 -12.83
CA GLU A 8 -11.90 14.71 -13.83
C GLU A 8 -13.30 14.86 -13.24
N GLY A 9 -14.14 15.62 -13.94
CA GLY A 9 -15.52 15.88 -13.53
C GLY A 9 -15.65 16.71 -12.26
N VAL A 10 -14.56 17.27 -11.71
CA VAL A 10 -14.59 18.17 -10.54
C VAL A 10 -14.19 19.58 -10.95
N ASN A 11 -15.10 20.52 -10.78
CA ASN A 11 -14.77 21.94 -10.91
C ASN A 11 -14.10 22.44 -9.63
N VAL A 12 -12.79 22.24 -9.52
CA VAL A 12 -12.01 22.64 -8.35
C VAL A 12 -11.93 24.18 -8.33
N SER A 13 -12.74 24.81 -7.47
CA SER A 13 -12.57 26.21 -7.09
C SER A 13 -11.83 26.28 -5.76
N ILE A 14 -10.83 27.15 -5.66
CA ILE A 14 -10.09 27.42 -4.41
C ILE A 14 -10.50 28.74 -3.74
N GLU A 15 -11.60 29.33 -4.21
CA GLU A 15 -12.14 30.60 -3.71
C GLU A 15 -13.58 30.44 -3.20
N GLY A 16 -13.85 31.06 -2.06
CA GLY A 16 -15.20 31.17 -1.49
C GLY A 16 -15.81 29.89 -0.94
N GLY A 17 -17.15 29.88 -0.82
CA GLY A 17 -17.92 28.73 -0.36
C GLY A 17 -17.69 28.34 1.11
N THR A 18 -17.60 27.03 1.35
CA THR A 18 -17.31 26.39 2.63
C THR A 18 -15.82 26.08 2.83
N GLY A 19 -14.95 26.60 1.96
CA GLY A 19 -13.50 26.47 2.10
C GLY A 19 -12.95 27.44 3.15
N ALA A 20 -11.62 27.56 3.22
CA ALA A 20 -10.90 28.49 4.08
C ALA A 20 -10.73 29.91 3.50
N PRO A 21 -11.46 30.23 2.42
CA PRO A 21 -11.13 31.20 1.34
C PRO A 21 -9.82 32.01 1.47
N ASN A 22 -8.69 31.32 1.68
CA ASN A 22 -7.39 31.94 1.93
C ASN A 22 -6.27 31.35 1.04
N GLN A 23 -6.64 30.61 0.00
CA GLN A 23 -5.72 29.91 -0.89
C GLN A 23 -5.73 30.50 -2.31
N ASN A 24 -6.17 31.75 -2.49
CA ASN A 24 -6.38 32.40 -3.79
C ASN A 24 -5.10 32.57 -4.64
N TYR A 25 -3.92 32.46 -4.01
CA TYR A 25 -2.61 32.59 -4.67
C TYR A 25 -1.71 31.42 -4.28
N PRO A 26 -2.03 30.19 -4.72
CA PRO A 26 -1.13 29.07 -4.51
C PRO A 26 0.17 29.32 -5.28
N SER A 27 1.27 28.78 -4.77
CA SER A 27 2.54 28.82 -5.50
C SER A 27 2.40 28.07 -6.82
N GLU A 28 2.88 28.67 -7.90
CA GLU A 28 3.05 27.95 -9.16
C GLU A 28 4.10 26.85 -8.97
N ILE A 29 3.74 25.64 -9.36
CA ILE A 29 4.62 24.49 -9.36
C ILE A 29 5.19 24.37 -10.77
N GLN A 30 6.47 24.01 -10.88
CA GLN A 30 7.07 23.59 -12.15
C GLN A 30 7.25 22.06 -12.13
N PRO A 31 6.35 21.28 -12.77
CA PRO A 31 6.41 19.84 -12.86
C PRO A 31 7.76 19.42 -13.45
N ARG A 32 8.43 18.50 -12.77
CA ARG A 32 9.61 17.84 -13.33
C ARG A 32 9.18 16.77 -14.33
N SER A 33 10.10 16.38 -15.21
CA SER A 33 9.89 15.28 -16.15
C SER A 33 9.30 14.05 -15.47
N GLY A 34 8.20 13.52 -16.02
CA GLY A 34 7.46 12.38 -15.48
C GLY A 34 6.30 12.74 -14.53
N ALA A 35 6.20 13.99 -14.08
CA ALA A 35 5.03 14.46 -13.35
C ALA A 35 3.94 14.95 -14.32
N SER A 36 2.68 14.75 -13.94
CA SER A 36 1.50 15.23 -14.65
C SER A 36 0.78 16.29 -13.82
N VAL A 37 0.25 17.31 -14.48
CA VAL A 37 -0.54 18.36 -13.82
C VAL A 37 -1.91 17.81 -13.42
N VAL A 38 -2.29 18.04 -12.18
CA VAL A 38 -3.60 17.69 -11.61
C VAL A 38 -4.54 18.89 -11.61
N TYR A 39 -4.02 20.08 -11.32
CA TYR A 39 -4.83 21.28 -11.21
C TYR A 39 -4.06 22.53 -11.66
N LEU A 40 -4.74 23.35 -12.45
CA LEU A 40 -4.34 24.70 -12.83
C LEU A 40 -5.23 25.69 -12.07
N TYR A 41 -4.65 26.63 -11.33
CA TYR A 41 -5.46 27.63 -10.61
C TYR A 41 -5.85 28.83 -11.48
N ASN A 42 -5.18 29.01 -12.62
CA ASN A 42 -5.56 29.91 -13.70
C ASN A 42 -5.18 29.28 -15.05
N SER A 43 -5.21 30.02 -16.15
CA SER A 43 -4.96 29.47 -17.49
C SER A 43 -3.55 28.90 -17.71
N THR A 44 -2.57 29.25 -16.89
CA THR A 44 -1.17 28.90 -17.12
C THR A 44 -0.45 28.35 -15.90
N ALA A 45 -0.93 28.64 -14.69
CA ALA A 45 -0.20 28.37 -13.47
C ALA A 45 -0.70 27.10 -12.78
N GLU A 46 0.21 26.14 -12.65
CA GLU A 46 -0.02 24.81 -12.12
C GLU A 46 0.06 24.84 -10.59
N ALA A 47 -0.96 24.30 -9.93
CA ALA A 47 -1.07 24.30 -8.47
C ALA A 47 -1.28 22.91 -7.87
N ALA A 48 -1.35 21.86 -8.69
CA ALA A 48 -1.18 20.49 -8.22
C ALA A 48 -0.56 19.59 -9.28
N VAL A 49 0.23 18.62 -8.83
CA VAL A 49 0.88 17.62 -9.69
C VAL A 49 0.76 16.23 -9.09
N LYS A 50 0.77 15.21 -9.95
CA LYS A 50 0.90 13.80 -9.61
C LYS A 50 2.15 13.22 -10.27
N PHE A 51 2.81 12.27 -9.63
CA PHE A 51 3.93 11.54 -10.19
C PHE A 51 3.87 10.07 -9.77
N ALA A 52 4.09 9.17 -10.72
CA ALA A 52 4.15 7.74 -10.47
C ALA A 52 5.38 7.13 -11.16
N ASN A 53 6.04 6.20 -10.48
CA ASN A 53 6.96 5.24 -11.07
C ASN A 53 6.68 3.85 -10.49
N THR A 54 7.55 2.87 -10.74
CA THR A 54 7.39 1.49 -10.25
C THR A 54 7.40 1.36 -8.72
N ASN A 55 7.89 2.37 -8.01
CA ASN A 55 8.14 2.30 -6.56
C ASN A 55 7.23 3.24 -5.77
N PHE A 56 6.88 4.40 -6.34
CA PHE A 56 6.21 5.47 -5.61
C PHE A 56 5.16 6.15 -6.46
N ARG A 57 4.05 6.49 -5.80
CA ARG A 57 3.06 7.44 -6.28
C ARG A 57 3.04 8.62 -5.32
N THR A 58 2.95 9.83 -5.86
CA THR A 58 2.84 11.05 -5.05
C THR A 58 1.90 12.03 -5.71
N VAL A 59 1.15 12.74 -4.88
CA VAL A 59 0.32 13.88 -5.27
C VAL A 59 0.70 15.05 -4.39
N TYR A 60 0.92 16.20 -5.00
CA TYR A 60 1.27 17.43 -4.32
C TYR A 60 0.33 18.55 -4.75
N PHE A 61 -0.20 19.28 -3.77
CA PHE A 61 -0.98 20.50 -3.96
C PHE A 61 -0.20 21.67 -3.35
N ALA A 62 -0.08 22.77 -4.09
CA ALA A 62 0.54 24.01 -3.61
C ALA A 62 -0.34 24.81 -2.63
N PHE A 63 -1.50 24.25 -2.25
CA PHE A 63 -2.47 24.82 -1.33
C PHE A 63 -3.02 23.74 -0.40
N GLY A 64 -3.52 24.17 0.76
CA GLY A 64 -4.21 23.26 1.68
C GLY A 64 -5.55 22.79 1.11
N PHE A 65 -5.93 21.54 1.37
CA PHE A 65 -7.20 20.95 0.90
C PHE A 65 -8.44 21.74 1.34
N GLU A 66 -8.35 22.41 2.48
CA GLU A 66 -9.34 23.36 2.99
C GLU A 66 -9.61 24.55 2.05
N GLY A 67 -8.70 24.86 1.13
CA GLY A 67 -8.88 25.89 0.11
C GLY A 67 -9.98 25.58 -0.90
N ILE A 68 -10.24 24.30 -1.18
CA ILE A 68 -11.27 23.89 -2.14
C ILE A 68 -12.64 24.30 -1.60
N ALA A 69 -13.41 25.05 -2.38
CA ALA A 69 -14.56 25.82 -1.93
C ALA A 69 -15.72 24.97 -1.38
N ARG A 70 -15.99 23.79 -1.97
CA ARG A 70 -17.11 22.93 -1.55
C ARG A 70 -16.60 21.69 -0.83
N GLY A 71 -17.26 21.36 0.28
CA GLY A 71 -16.97 20.11 1.01
C GLY A 71 -17.15 18.85 0.17
N GLN A 72 -18.13 18.84 -0.74
CA GLN A 72 -18.31 17.73 -1.68
C GLN A 72 -17.11 17.56 -2.62
N ASP A 73 -16.57 18.66 -3.14
CA ASP A 73 -15.41 18.64 -4.04
C ASP A 73 -14.15 18.22 -3.28
N ARG A 74 -13.97 18.67 -2.04
CA ARG A 74 -12.89 18.18 -1.14
C ARG A 74 -12.96 16.67 -0.97
N ASN A 75 -14.13 16.14 -0.61
CA ASN A 75 -14.28 14.71 -0.38
C ASN A 75 -14.02 13.91 -1.67
N ARG A 76 -14.47 14.43 -2.81
CA ARG A 76 -14.26 13.78 -4.12
C ARG A 76 -12.80 13.80 -4.55
N ILE A 77 -12.12 14.94 -4.48
CA ILE A 77 -10.68 15.02 -4.81
C ILE A 77 -9.87 14.14 -3.84
N MET A 78 -10.21 14.10 -2.55
CA MET A 78 -9.52 13.21 -1.61
C MET A 78 -9.72 11.74 -1.97
N GLY A 79 -10.96 11.33 -2.29
CA GLY A 79 -11.26 9.98 -2.77
C GLY A 79 -10.43 9.61 -4.00
N ASN A 80 -10.47 10.46 -5.03
CA ASN A 80 -9.72 10.22 -6.27
C ASN A 80 -8.20 10.18 -6.03
N VAL A 81 -7.66 11.04 -5.13
CA VAL A 81 -6.25 11.00 -4.74
C VAL A 81 -5.90 9.67 -4.09
N LEU A 82 -6.72 9.19 -3.16
CA LEU A 82 -6.49 7.92 -2.48
C LEU A 82 -6.58 6.73 -3.45
N GLU A 83 -7.62 6.67 -4.28
CA GLU A 83 -7.78 5.66 -5.33
C GLU A 83 -6.56 5.64 -6.27
N TRP A 84 -6.12 6.82 -6.72
CA TRP A 84 -4.97 6.93 -7.60
C TRP A 84 -3.65 6.51 -6.93
N LEU A 85 -3.46 6.88 -5.65
CA LEU A 85 -2.30 6.48 -4.85
C LEU A 85 -2.28 4.97 -4.59
N LEU A 86 -3.45 4.33 -4.52
CA LEU A 86 -3.60 2.89 -4.33
C LEU A 86 -3.56 2.08 -5.64
N GLY A 87 -3.48 2.75 -6.80
CA GLY A 87 -3.35 2.09 -8.09
C GLY A 87 -4.64 1.90 -8.89
N ASN A 88 -5.73 2.59 -8.53
CA ASN A 88 -7.04 2.52 -9.18
C ASN A 88 -7.71 1.12 -9.11
N GLN A 89 -7.40 0.35 -8.06
CA GLN A 89 -8.03 -0.95 -7.83
C GLN A 89 -9.41 -0.76 -7.20
N THR A 90 -10.47 -0.87 -8.01
CA THR A 90 -11.80 -1.11 -7.45
C THR A 90 -11.84 -2.55 -6.91
N THR A 91 -12.61 -2.80 -5.85
CA THR A 91 -12.68 -4.12 -5.16
C THR A 91 -13.14 -5.30 -6.04
N GLY A 92 -13.39 -5.09 -7.34
CA GLY A 92 -13.77 -6.12 -8.31
C GLY A 92 -12.66 -6.58 -9.26
N ASP A 93 -11.57 -5.84 -9.39
CA ASP A 93 -10.48 -6.11 -10.36
C ASP A 93 -9.13 -6.47 -9.73
N ASN A 94 -9.03 -6.41 -8.39
CA ASN A 94 -7.80 -6.68 -7.66
C ASN A 94 -7.38 -8.16 -7.75
N LEU A 95 -6.10 -8.39 -8.05
CA LEU A 95 -5.51 -9.72 -7.97
C LEU A 95 -4.86 -9.90 -6.60
N PRO A 96 -5.10 -11.02 -5.89
CA PRO A 96 -4.46 -11.25 -4.61
C PRO A 96 -2.94 -11.39 -4.79
N PRO A 97 -2.14 -11.11 -3.75
CA PRO A 97 -0.69 -11.16 -3.85
C PRO A 97 -0.20 -12.57 -4.18
N VAL A 98 0.90 -12.66 -4.92
CA VAL A 98 1.60 -13.93 -5.16
C VAL A 98 2.60 -14.14 -4.03
N VAL A 99 2.46 -15.26 -3.30
CA VAL A 99 3.29 -15.58 -2.13
C VAL A 99 4.26 -16.73 -2.41
N SER A 100 5.44 -16.65 -1.78
CA SER A 100 6.43 -17.72 -1.71
C SER A 100 6.92 -17.84 -0.26
N PRO A 101 6.60 -18.93 0.46
CA PRO A 101 6.88 -19.07 1.89
C PRO A 101 8.36 -19.38 2.19
N GLY A 102 9.18 -19.59 1.15
CA GLY A 102 10.57 -20.03 1.27
C GLY A 102 10.71 -21.55 1.22
N ASN A 103 11.84 -22.05 1.71
CA ASN A 103 12.10 -23.49 1.77
C ASN A 103 11.73 -24.05 3.14
N ASP A 104 11.50 -25.36 3.19
CA ASP A 104 11.39 -26.12 4.43
C ASP A 104 12.61 -25.91 5.35
N VAL A 105 12.37 -25.95 6.65
CA VAL A 105 13.35 -25.64 7.69
C VAL A 105 13.61 -26.88 8.55
N VAL A 106 14.88 -27.11 8.89
CA VAL A 106 15.29 -28.13 9.85
C VAL A 106 16.10 -27.46 10.95
N VAL A 107 15.68 -27.62 12.20
CA VAL A 107 16.36 -27.07 13.39
C VAL A 107 16.36 -28.08 14.54
N THR A 108 17.19 -27.85 15.55
CA THR A 108 17.09 -28.59 16.82
C THR A 108 16.11 -27.89 17.75
N GLU A 109 15.43 -28.65 18.60
CA GLU A 109 14.56 -28.14 19.66
C GLU A 109 15.26 -27.03 20.47
N GLY A 110 14.58 -25.88 20.60
CA GLY A 110 15.11 -24.70 21.28
C GLY A 110 16.06 -23.83 20.44
N GLU A 111 16.36 -24.17 19.18
CA GLU A 111 17.07 -23.30 18.26
C GLU A 111 16.11 -22.37 17.49
N VAL A 112 16.64 -21.25 17.02
CA VAL A 112 15.88 -20.26 16.24
C VAL A 112 15.71 -20.77 14.80
N ALA A 113 14.47 -21.04 14.42
CA ALA A 113 14.04 -21.20 13.04
C ALA A 113 13.90 -19.82 12.37
N ILE A 114 14.50 -19.65 11.19
CA ILE A 114 14.36 -18.44 10.37
C ILE A 114 13.50 -18.75 9.15
N LEU A 115 12.27 -18.25 9.16
CA LEU A 115 11.28 -18.42 8.09
C LEU A 115 11.39 -17.24 7.13
N ARG A 116 11.42 -17.48 5.82
CA ARG A 116 11.74 -16.46 4.80
C ARG A 116 10.64 -16.37 3.75
N GLY A 117 9.53 -15.76 4.14
CA GLY A 117 8.42 -15.47 3.24
C GLY A 117 8.72 -14.26 2.37
N THR A 118 8.29 -14.33 1.11
CA THR A 118 8.33 -13.23 0.14
C THR A 118 7.00 -13.15 -0.59
N ALA A 119 6.59 -11.95 -0.97
CA ALA A 119 5.39 -11.77 -1.77
C ALA A 119 5.56 -10.60 -2.75
N SER A 120 4.78 -10.64 -3.81
CA SER A 120 4.65 -9.56 -4.79
C SER A 120 3.20 -9.44 -5.19
N ASP A 121 2.74 -8.21 -5.34
CA ASP A 121 1.38 -7.94 -5.77
C ASP A 121 1.39 -7.47 -7.24
N PRO A 122 0.68 -8.15 -8.17
CA PRO A 122 0.75 -7.83 -9.61
C PRO A 122 0.22 -6.44 -9.98
N ASP A 123 -0.69 -5.90 -9.19
CA ASP A 123 -1.53 -4.76 -9.54
C ASP A 123 -1.70 -3.74 -8.38
N GLY A 124 -1.07 -4.02 -7.24
CA GLY A 124 -1.01 -3.17 -6.06
C GLY A 124 0.30 -3.31 -5.28
N LEU A 125 0.20 -3.24 -3.96
CA LEU A 125 1.31 -3.32 -3.00
C LEU A 125 0.98 -4.35 -1.91
N VAL A 126 1.97 -5.12 -1.50
CA VAL A 126 1.85 -5.96 -0.31
C VAL A 126 1.92 -5.07 0.94
N ALA A 127 0.85 -5.02 1.72
CA ALA A 127 0.73 -4.18 2.90
C ALA A 127 1.15 -4.90 4.19
N LEU A 128 0.97 -6.22 4.26
CA LEU A 128 1.23 -6.99 5.47
C LEU A 128 1.74 -8.39 5.17
N TYR A 129 2.72 -8.83 5.94
CA TYR A 129 3.26 -10.18 5.96
C TYR A 129 2.98 -10.81 7.31
N GLU A 130 2.52 -12.06 7.33
CA GLU A 130 2.13 -12.74 8.55
C GLU A 130 2.55 -14.21 8.53
N TRP A 131 2.84 -14.75 9.70
CA TRP A 131 3.13 -16.16 9.91
C TRP A 131 2.25 -16.72 11.02
N ASP A 132 1.65 -17.87 10.75
CA ASP A 132 1.09 -18.81 11.71
C ASP A 132 2.10 -19.96 11.80
N PHE A 133 2.75 -20.12 12.96
CA PHE A 133 3.88 -21.04 13.09
C PHE A 133 3.45 -22.50 13.23
N THR A 134 2.18 -22.76 13.55
CA THR A 134 1.66 -24.08 13.86
C THR A 134 0.50 -24.51 12.96
N ASP A 135 0.06 -23.65 12.05
CA ASP A 135 -1.09 -23.81 11.16
C ASP A 135 -2.39 -24.08 11.93
N ASP A 136 -2.58 -23.39 13.07
CA ASP A 136 -3.78 -23.53 13.91
C ASP A 136 -4.91 -22.55 13.55
N GLY A 137 -4.66 -21.66 12.60
CA GLY A 137 -5.57 -20.61 12.14
C GLY A 137 -5.33 -19.27 12.81
N THR A 138 -4.42 -19.18 13.77
CA THR A 138 -4.00 -17.94 14.45
C THR A 138 -2.65 -17.48 13.92
N TYR A 139 -2.59 -16.26 13.40
CA TYR A 139 -1.31 -15.67 12.97
C TYR A 139 -0.58 -15.09 14.17
N ASP A 140 0.57 -15.68 14.50
CA ASP A 140 1.39 -15.36 15.67
C ASP A 140 2.31 -14.17 15.45
N TRP A 141 2.62 -13.87 14.18
CA TRP A 141 3.60 -12.87 13.81
C TRP A 141 3.15 -12.04 12.62
N SER A 142 3.48 -10.74 12.64
CA SER A 142 3.21 -9.84 11.53
C SER A 142 4.29 -8.76 11.36
N ASN A 143 4.47 -8.29 10.12
CA ASN A 143 5.34 -7.16 9.78
C ASN A 143 4.91 -6.52 8.46
N ALA A 144 5.06 -5.20 8.33
CA ALA A 144 4.65 -4.45 7.14
C ALA A 144 5.75 -4.32 6.06
N SER A 145 6.99 -4.74 6.35
CA SER A 145 8.15 -4.49 5.48
C SER A 145 8.86 -5.75 5.00
N THR A 146 8.70 -6.88 5.69
CA THR A 146 9.39 -8.13 5.35
C THR A 146 8.60 -9.34 5.82
N GLY A 147 8.67 -10.45 5.06
CA GLY A 147 8.15 -11.76 5.48
C GLY A 147 9.17 -12.62 6.21
N VAL A 148 10.28 -12.06 6.67
CA VAL A 148 11.31 -12.78 7.44
C VAL A 148 10.94 -12.78 8.93
N ALA A 149 10.62 -13.96 9.46
CA ALA A 149 10.27 -14.17 10.86
C ALA A 149 11.29 -15.09 11.56
N GLN A 150 11.38 -14.94 12.88
CA GLN A 150 12.15 -15.81 13.76
C GLN A 150 11.21 -16.45 14.77
N HIS A 151 11.31 -17.76 14.95
CA HIS A 151 10.52 -18.52 15.91
C HIS A 151 11.36 -19.64 16.53
N VAL A 152 11.06 -20.02 17.78
CA VAL A 152 11.71 -21.13 18.48
C VAL A 152 10.65 -22.18 18.79
N TYR A 153 10.89 -23.41 18.32
CA TYR A 153 10.04 -24.55 18.65
C TYR A 153 10.67 -25.31 19.83
N ASP A 154 9.97 -25.32 20.96
CA ASP A 154 10.44 -25.90 22.24
C ASP A 154 10.25 -27.42 22.34
N THR A 155 9.67 -28.06 21.34
CA THR A 155 9.47 -29.51 21.34
C THR A 155 9.85 -30.10 19.99
N ALA A 156 10.56 -31.23 20.00
CA ALA A 156 10.83 -31.98 18.78
C ALA A 156 9.54 -32.47 18.11
N GLY A 157 9.48 -32.37 16.79
CA GLY A 157 8.30 -32.69 16.00
C GLY A 157 8.34 -32.10 14.59
N ASN A 158 7.32 -32.42 13.80
CA ASN A 158 7.10 -31.78 12.51
C ASN A 158 5.97 -30.76 12.64
N TYR A 159 6.26 -29.52 12.27
CA TYR A 159 5.30 -28.42 12.24
C TYR A 159 5.03 -28.01 10.80
N THR A 160 3.87 -27.42 10.57
CA THR A 160 3.55 -26.71 9.33
C THR A 160 3.45 -25.24 9.68
N ALA A 161 4.23 -24.40 9.01
CA ALA A 161 4.13 -22.96 9.17
C ALA A 161 3.42 -22.38 7.94
N ARG A 162 2.38 -21.57 8.18
CA ARG A 162 1.62 -20.88 7.13
C ARG A 162 2.05 -19.43 7.03
N PHE A 163 2.46 -19.05 5.83
CA PHE A 163 2.72 -17.68 5.45
C PHE A 163 1.48 -17.06 4.80
N ARG A 164 1.15 -15.83 5.18
CA ARG A 164 0.16 -14.97 4.50
C ARG A 164 0.81 -13.66 4.09
N ALA A 165 0.43 -13.18 2.91
CA ALA A 165 0.62 -11.79 2.56
C ALA A 165 -0.73 -11.19 2.18
N THR A 166 -0.96 -9.96 2.65
CA THR A 166 -2.18 -9.19 2.41
C THR A 166 -1.81 -7.92 1.65
N ASP A 167 -2.57 -7.58 0.62
CA ASP A 167 -2.35 -6.37 -0.18
C ASP A 167 -2.91 -5.11 0.48
N ASN A 168 -2.77 -3.98 -0.22
CA ASN A 168 -3.18 -2.66 0.25
C ASN A 168 -4.69 -2.39 0.22
N ILE A 169 -5.51 -3.34 -0.24
CA ILE A 169 -6.98 -3.25 -0.20
C ILE A 169 -7.65 -4.39 0.57
N GLY A 170 -6.88 -5.38 1.03
CA GLY A 170 -7.28 -6.40 1.98
C GLY A 170 -7.40 -7.82 1.42
N ASP A 171 -7.14 -8.06 0.12
CA ASP A 171 -7.07 -9.44 -0.38
C ASP A 171 -5.73 -10.06 0.03
N PHE A 172 -5.71 -11.39 0.09
CA PHE A 172 -4.56 -12.12 0.59
C PHE A 172 -4.40 -13.47 -0.08
N SER A 173 -3.17 -13.96 -0.06
CA SER A 173 -2.81 -15.33 -0.42
C SER A 173 -2.04 -15.99 0.71
N THR A 174 -2.07 -17.32 0.74
CA THR A 174 -1.31 -18.10 1.73
C THR A 174 -0.54 -19.24 1.08
N ALA A 175 0.54 -19.65 1.72
CA ALA A 175 1.31 -20.84 1.37
C ALA A 175 1.97 -21.41 2.62
N THR A 176 2.40 -22.67 2.58
CA THR A 176 2.97 -23.35 3.74
C THR A 176 4.35 -23.92 3.45
N ILE A 177 5.13 -24.12 4.52
CA ILE A 177 6.37 -24.89 4.53
C ILE A 177 6.38 -25.87 5.71
N SER A 178 7.19 -26.92 5.61
CA SER A 178 7.42 -27.83 6.72
C SER A 178 8.59 -27.35 7.60
N VAL A 179 8.46 -27.57 8.91
CA VAL A 179 9.53 -27.33 9.88
C VAL A 179 9.77 -28.62 10.67
N GLU A 180 10.92 -29.25 10.42
CA GLU A 180 11.39 -30.41 11.18
C GLU A 180 12.20 -29.93 12.38
N VAL A 181 11.74 -30.25 13.58
CA VAL A 181 12.41 -29.93 14.84
C VAL A 181 12.96 -31.22 15.42
N ARG A 182 14.28 -31.35 15.43
CA ARG A 182 14.97 -32.53 15.95
C ARG A 182 15.13 -32.44 17.46
N PRO A 183 15.08 -33.58 18.19
CA PRO A 183 15.35 -33.58 19.63
C PRO A 183 16.77 -33.12 19.92
N LYS A 184 16.97 -32.53 21.10
CA LYS A 184 18.32 -32.23 21.59
C LYS A 184 19.15 -33.53 21.70
N PRO A 185 20.46 -33.48 21.41
CA PRO A 185 21.37 -34.60 21.61
C PRO A 185 21.40 -35.13 23.05
#